data_AF-A0A521HUB1-F1
#
_entry.id   AF-A0A521HUB1-F1
#
_cell.length_a   1.000
_cell.length_b   1.000
_cell.length_c   1.000
_cell.angle_alpha   90.00
_cell.angle_beta   90.00
_cell.angle_gamma   90.00
#
_symmetry.space_group_name_H-M   'P 1'
#
loop_
_entity.id
_entity.type
_entity.pdbx_description
1 polymer ?
#
loop_
_entity_poly.entity_id
_entity_poly.type
_entity_poly.pdbx_seq_one_letter_code
_entity_poly.pdbx_strand_id
1 'polypeptide(L)'
;MAVRAMDLFEAYMQGKLPMDEGYIVSSFFKQDSAYSIYEVISYSAVKDLYSSGDSLTFQTNGKKMYVLVEPPTYPNKMIEPYCREKEHLVPMRFTEANIVVAKNQTRIMYNKEPQQAISAFTVLRPEGMNFAFLFYSLPDVFDSMEKFFAKSLNHEAGVPQIDATKTAKNIAELCSKTLTWPKDE
;
A
#
# COMPACT_ATOMS: atom_id res chain seq x y z
N MET A 1 -12.56 -4.26 -22.27
CA MET A 1 -11.73 -4.89 -21.21
C MET A 1 -12.03 -4.18 -19.92
N ALA A 2 -12.31 -4.88 -18.82
CA ALA A 2 -12.54 -4.24 -17.52
C ALA A 2 -11.26 -3.49 -17.10
N VAL A 3 -11.40 -2.22 -16.71
CA VAL A 3 -10.29 -1.45 -16.14
C VAL A 3 -9.96 -2.07 -14.79
N ARG A 4 -8.75 -2.61 -14.64
CA ARG A 4 -8.32 -3.32 -13.42
C ARG A 4 -7.77 -2.37 -12.36
N ALA A 5 -7.09 -1.32 -12.81
CA ALA A 5 -6.56 -0.27 -11.97
C ALA A 5 -6.57 1.07 -12.71
N MET A 6 -6.66 2.16 -11.96
CA MET A 6 -6.67 3.54 -12.44
C MET A 6 -5.96 4.44 -11.43
N ASP A 7 -5.41 5.57 -11.86
CA ASP A 7 -4.98 6.60 -10.91
C ASP A 7 -6.17 7.02 -10.04
N LEU A 8 -5.96 7.09 -8.72
CA LEU A 8 -7.03 7.33 -7.75
C LEU A 8 -7.71 8.69 -7.97
N PHE A 9 -6.92 9.73 -8.22
CA PHE A 9 -7.43 11.09 -8.36
C PHE A 9 -8.09 11.29 -9.72
N GLU A 10 -7.56 10.65 -10.77
CA GLU A 10 -8.22 10.57 -12.06
C GLU A 10 -9.57 9.84 -11.96
N ALA A 11 -9.62 8.70 -11.27
CA ALA A 11 -10.85 7.95 -11.04
C ALA A 11 -11.90 8.78 -10.28
N TYR A 12 -11.48 9.53 -9.26
CA TYR A 12 -12.35 10.46 -8.54
C TYR A 12 -12.89 11.56 -9.47
N MET A 13 -12.02 12.23 -10.24
CA MET A 13 -12.42 13.30 -11.17
C MET A 13 -13.37 12.82 -12.26
N GLN A 14 -13.24 11.56 -12.70
CA GLN A 14 -14.11 10.96 -13.71
C GLN A 14 -15.38 10.31 -13.13
N GLY A 15 -15.59 10.36 -11.82
CA GLY A 15 -16.73 9.71 -11.16
C GLY A 15 -16.71 8.18 -11.27
N LYS A 16 -15.51 7.58 -11.40
CA LYS A 16 -15.29 6.13 -11.58
C LYS A 16 -14.83 5.43 -10.31
N LEU A 17 -14.94 6.09 -9.15
CA LEU A 17 -14.56 5.52 -7.87
C LEU A 17 -15.70 4.64 -7.35
N PRO A 18 -15.48 3.33 -7.09
CA PRO A 18 -16.53 2.47 -6.59
C PRO A 18 -16.82 2.81 -5.12
N MET A 19 -18.11 2.96 -4.78
CA MET A 19 -18.55 3.23 -3.42
C MET A 19 -18.70 1.95 -2.58
N ASP A 20 -18.93 0.80 -3.21
CA ASP A 20 -19.21 -0.44 -2.51
C ASP A 20 -17.95 -1.10 -1.93
N GLU A 21 -16.90 -1.25 -2.75
CA GLU A 21 -15.63 -1.85 -2.36
C GLU A 21 -14.52 -1.45 -3.34
N GLY A 22 -13.32 -1.21 -2.81
CA GLY A 22 -12.13 -1.01 -3.62
C GLY A 22 -10.85 -1.10 -2.81
N TYR A 23 -9.73 -1.12 -3.53
CA TYR A 23 -8.39 -1.22 -2.96
C TYR A 23 -7.56 -0.06 -3.48
N ILE A 24 -6.81 0.59 -2.60
CA ILE A 24 -5.94 1.71 -2.93
C ILE A 24 -4.52 1.30 -2.59
N VAL A 25 -3.60 1.48 -3.54
CA VAL A 25 -2.17 1.30 -3.29
C VAL A 25 -1.47 2.63 -3.52
N SER A 26 -0.91 3.18 -2.45
CA SER A 26 -0.14 4.42 -2.48
C SER A 26 1.34 4.16 -2.21
N SER A 27 2.22 4.97 -2.76
CA SER A 27 3.66 4.93 -2.50
C SER A 27 4.21 6.25 -2.00
N PHE A 28 5.27 6.15 -1.21
CA PHE A 28 6.06 7.26 -0.67
C PHE A 28 7.54 6.89 -0.80
N PHE A 29 8.16 7.37 -1.88
CA PHE A 29 9.56 7.18 -2.20
C PHE A 29 10.42 8.31 -1.63
N LYS A 30 11.62 7.96 -1.18
CA LYS A 30 12.64 8.95 -0.81
C LYS A 30 13.51 9.30 -2.00
N GLN A 31 13.72 10.59 -2.23
CA GLN A 31 14.44 11.06 -3.42
C GLN A 31 15.91 10.62 -3.43
N ASP A 32 16.54 10.56 -2.25
CA ASP A 32 17.97 10.27 -2.11
C ASP A 32 18.29 8.82 -1.70
N SER A 33 17.29 7.94 -1.70
CA SER A 33 17.43 6.58 -1.16
C SER A 33 16.39 5.64 -1.73
N ALA A 34 16.73 4.37 -1.90
CA ALA A 34 15.76 3.31 -2.23
C ALA A 34 14.81 2.96 -1.06
N TYR A 35 14.68 3.86 -0.07
CA TYR A 35 13.71 3.73 1.01
C TYR A 35 12.32 4.04 0.45
N SER A 36 11.41 3.08 0.60
CA SER A 36 10.06 3.17 0.03
C SER A 36 9.03 2.72 1.05
N ILE A 37 7.95 3.48 1.20
CA ILE A 37 6.77 3.06 1.94
C ILE A 37 5.64 2.87 0.93
N TYR A 38 4.92 1.78 1.07
CA TYR A 38 3.66 1.54 0.37
C TYR A 38 2.55 1.39 1.39
N GLU A 39 1.39 1.95 1.07
CA GLU A 39 0.17 1.76 1.82
C GLU A 39 -0.85 1.06 0.95
N VAL A 40 -1.43 -0.02 1.45
CA VAL A 40 -2.59 -0.68 0.84
C VAL A 40 -3.79 -0.42 1.73
N ILE A 41 -4.83 0.19 1.20
CA ILE A 41 -6.08 0.44 1.91
C ILE A 41 -7.20 -0.29 1.18
N SER A 42 -7.84 -1.22 1.86
CA SER A 42 -9.14 -1.74 1.43
C SER A 42 -10.25 -0.96 2.12
N TYR A 43 -11.28 -0.62 1.37
CA TYR A 43 -12.44 0.10 1.88
C TYR A 43 -13.73 -0.55 1.37
N SER A 44 -14.82 -0.34 2.10
CA SER A 44 -16.15 -0.75 1.67
C SER A 44 -17.21 0.24 2.11
N ALA A 45 -18.39 0.22 1.49
CA ALA A 45 -19.57 1.01 1.86
C ALA A 45 -19.24 2.48 2.15
N VAL A 46 -18.61 3.16 1.19
CA VAL A 46 -18.24 4.57 1.27
C VAL A 46 -19.49 5.43 1.43
N LYS A 47 -19.58 6.16 2.55
CA LYS A 47 -20.71 7.06 2.82
C LYS A 47 -20.55 8.38 2.07
N ASP A 48 -19.34 8.92 2.09
CA ASP A 48 -19.03 10.20 1.47
C ASP A 48 -17.53 10.30 1.13
N LEU A 49 -17.20 11.21 0.21
CA LEU A 49 -15.87 11.50 -0.29
C LEU A 49 -15.61 13.01 -0.27
N TYR A 50 -14.61 13.44 0.49
CA TYR A 50 -14.23 14.84 0.58
C TYR A 50 -12.87 15.05 -0.08
N SER A 51 -12.80 15.88 -1.11
CA SER A 51 -11.54 16.36 -1.65
C SER A 51 -11.13 17.66 -0.96
N SER A 52 -9.88 17.76 -0.55
CA SER A 52 -9.31 18.95 0.09
C SER A 52 -7.93 19.23 -0.48
N GLY A 53 -7.88 19.95 -1.61
CA GLY A 53 -6.64 20.33 -2.29
C GLY A 53 -5.77 19.12 -2.67
N ASP A 54 -4.86 18.78 -1.77
CA ASP A 54 -3.84 17.74 -1.92
C ASP A 54 -4.24 16.41 -1.25
N SER A 55 -5.52 16.21 -0.93
CA SER A 55 -5.97 14.95 -0.35
C SER A 55 -7.40 14.56 -0.75
N LEU A 56 -7.66 13.26 -0.64
CA LEU A 56 -8.98 12.66 -0.78
C LEU A 56 -9.31 11.86 0.49
N THR A 57 -10.35 12.28 1.19
CA THR A 57 -10.83 11.63 2.43
C THR A 57 -12.05 10.79 2.14
N PHE A 58 -12.00 9.54 2.57
CA PHE A 58 -13.08 8.58 2.49
C PHE A 58 -13.75 8.50 3.85
N GLN A 59 -15.05 8.74 3.90
CA GLN A 59 -15.85 8.53 5.11
C GLN A 59 -16.37 7.10 5.15
N THR A 60 -15.47 6.19 5.49
CA THR A 60 -15.80 4.79 5.77
C THR A 60 -14.74 4.11 6.61
N ASN A 61 -15.02 2.88 7.03
CA ASN A 61 -14.03 1.99 7.60
C ASN A 61 -13.09 1.50 6.50
N GLY A 62 -11.81 1.45 6.84
CA GLY A 62 -10.76 0.91 5.98
C GLY A 62 -9.90 -0.09 6.72
N LYS A 63 -9.32 -1.03 6.00
CA LYS A 63 -8.25 -1.91 6.47
C LYS A 63 -6.96 -1.50 5.79
N LYS A 64 -5.96 -1.09 6.56
CA LYS A 64 -4.70 -0.57 6.06
C LYS A 64 -3.54 -1.54 6.34
N MET A 65 -2.75 -1.79 5.32
CA MET A 65 -1.48 -2.52 5.39
C MET A 65 -0.36 -1.60 4.94
N TYR A 66 0.78 -1.70 5.61
CA TYR A 66 2.00 -1.02 5.23
C TYR A 66 2.99 -2.04 4.68
N VAL A 67 3.71 -1.65 3.65
CA VAL A 67 4.89 -2.35 3.14
C VAL A 67 6.03 -1.35 3.13
N LEU A 68 7.12 -1.67 3.81
CA LEU A 68 8.29 -0.82 3.97
C LEU A 68 9.48 -1.52 3.33
N VAL A 69 10.23 -0.80 2.51
CA VAL A 69 11.50 -1.25 1.92
C VAL A 69 12.62 -0.36 2.44
N GLU A 70 13.64 -0.98 3.02
CA GLU A 70 14.80 -0.33 3.58
C GLU A 70 16.07 -0.77 2.85
N PRO A 71 16.82 0.15 2.25
CA PRO A 71 18.11 -0.19 1.67
C PRO A 71 19.13 -0.52 2.76
N PRO A 72 20.17 -1.28 2.43
CA PRO A 72 21.25 -1.60 3.37
C PRO A 72 22.03 -0.36 3.84
N THR A 73 21.87 0.79 3.22
CA THR A 73 22.50 2.07 3.61
C THR A 73 21.70 2.87 4.63
N TYR A 74 20.45 2.50 4.93
CA TYR A 74 19.62 3.24 5.88
C TYR A 74 20.25 3.23 7.29
N PRO A 75 20.50 4.38 7.95
CA PRO A 75 21.25 4.41 9.21
C PRO A 75 20.44 3.88 10.41
N ASN A 76 19.12 4.06 10.41
CA ASN A 76 18.26 3.83 11.57
C ASN A 76 17.54 2.46 11.55
N LYS A 77 18.17 1.43 10.97
CA LYS A 77 17.61 0.07 10.80
C LYS A 77 17.23 -0.63 12.10
N MET A 78 17.90 -0.25 13.20
CA MET A 78 17.69 -0.81 14.54
C MET A 78 16.56 -0.09 15.29
N ILE A 79 16.13 1.07 14.80
CA ILE A 79 15.03 1.83 15.39
C ILE A 79 13.72 1.28 14.83
N GLU A 80 12.80 0.97 15.74
CA GLU A 80 11.43 0.53 15.42
C GLU A 80 10.75 1.49 14.44
N PRO A 81 9.99 1.00 13.43
CA PRO A 81 9.40 1.87 12.41
C PRO A 81 8.52 2.99 12.97
N TYR A 82 7.78 2.72 14.05
CA TYR A 82 6.91 3.72 14.68
C TYR A 82 7.67 4.80 15.50
N CYS A 83 8.95 4.57 15.82
CA CYS A 83 9.80 5.49 16.59
C CYS A 83 10.70 6.37 15.72
N ARG A 84 10.58 6.28 14.39
CA ARG A 84 11.45 7.01 13.46
C ARG A 84 11.01 8.45 13.28
N GLU A 85 11.87 9.22 12.65
CA GLU A 85 11.51 10.55 12.20
C GLU A 85 10.32 10.51 11.24
N LYS A 86 9.55 11.61 11.21
CA LYS A 86 8.25 11.71 10.52
C LYS A 86 8.27 11.15 9.09
N GLU A 87 9.36 11.34 8.40
CA GLU A 87 9.56 10.93 7.02
C GLU A 87 9.78 9.43 6.80
N HIS A 88 10.24 8.72 7.82
CA HIS A 88 10.50 7.29 7.83
C HIS A 88 9.59 6.55 8.83
N LEU A 89 8.61 7.27 9.39
CA LEU A 89 7.69 6.76 10.38
C LEU A 89 6.63 5.90 9.68
N VAL A 90 6.54 4.66 10.13
CA VAL A 90 5.47 3.73 9.73
C VAL A 90 4.91 3.18 11.04
N PRO A 91 3.58 3.21 11.27
CA PRO A 91 2.99 2.77 12.54
C PRO A 91 3.03 1.23 12.64
N MET A 92 4.21 0.64 12.76
CA MET A 92 4.43 -0.79 12.78
C MET A 92 5.60 -1.10 13.71
N ARG A 93 5.51 -2.21 14.44
CA ARG A 93 6.63 -2.78 15.23
C ARG A 93 7.28 -3.93 14.49
N PHE A 94 8.55 -4.22 14.78
CA PHE A 94 9.23 -5.41 14.25
C PHE A 94 8.51 -6.70 14.63
N THR A 95 7.94 -6.78 15.84
CA THR A 95 7.17 -7.95 16.29
C THR A 95 5.88 -8.18 15.51
N GLU A 96 5.32 -7.12 14.93
CA GLU A 96 4.08 -7.10 14.15
C GLU A 96 4.35 -7.20 12.65
N ALA A 97 5.62 -7.24 12.23
CA ALA A 97 6.03 -7.26 10.84
C ALA A 97 6.51 -8.67 10.42
N ASN A 98 6.17 -9.04 9.19
CA ASN A 98 6.93 -10.02 8.42
C ASN A 98 8.17 -9.32 7.87
N ILE A 99 9.36 -9.87 8.15
CA ILE A 99 10.63 -9.29 7.72
C ILE A 99 11.32 -10.22 6.73
N VAL A 100 11.58 -9.73 5.54
CA VAL A 100 12.33 -10.42 4.47
C VAL A 100 13.62 -9.66 4.22
N VAL A 101 14.74 -10.37 4.18
CA VAL A 101 16.03 -9.80 3.77
C VAL A 101 16.36 -10.35 2.39
N ALA A 102 16.41 -9.46 1.41
CA ALA A 102 16.71 -9.80 0.03
C ALA A 102 18.22 -10.07 -0.18
N LYS A 103 18.58 -10.62 -1.33
CA LYS A 103 19.98 -10.97 -1.65
C LYS A 103 20.93 -9.78 -1.57
N ASN A 104 20.48 -8.59 -1.96
CA ASN A 104 21.25 -7.34 -1.88
C ASN A 104 21.20 -6.66 -0.50
N GLN A 105 20.77 -7.38 0.54
CA GLN A 105 20.63 -6.89 1.91
C GLN A 105 19.54 -5.82 2.12
N THR A 106 18.71 -5.57 1.11
CA THR A 106 17.49 -4.76 1.27
C THR A 106 16.52 -5.49 2.19
N ARG A 107 15.97 -4.78 3.18
CA ARG A 107 15.00 -5.33 4.12
C ARG A 107 13.60 -4.89 3.71
N ILE A 108 12.71 -5.85 3.51
CA ILE A 108 11.29 -5.62 3.23
C ILE A 108 10.52 -6.00 4.49
N MET A 109 9.68 -5.10 4.96
CA MET A 109 8.80 -5.32 6.11
C MET A 109 7.36 -5.09 5.68
N TYR A 110 6.44 -5.94 6.10
CA TYR A 110 5.01 -5.68 5.92
C TYR A 110 4.24 -6.22 7.11
N ASN A 111 3.09 -5.63 7.44
CA ASN A 111 2.34 -6.05 8.61
C ASN A 111 1.98 -7.55 8.55
N LYS A 112 1.81 -8.17 9.72
CA LYS A 112 1.19 -9.50 9.85
C LYS A 112 -0.33 -9.43 9.76
N GLU A 113 -0.90 -8.34 10.26
CA GLU A 113 -2.34 -8.07 10.29
C GLU A 113 -2.62 -6.62 9.89
N PRO A 114 -3.74 -6.33 9.21
CA PRO A 114 -4.10 -4.99 8.82
C PRO A 114 -4.53 -4.14 10.02
N GLN A 115 -4.21 -2.86 9.95
CA GLN A 115 -4.70 -1.86 10.89
C GLN A 115 -6.10 -1.40 10.47
N GLN A 116 -6.98 -1.23 11.45
CA GLN A 116 -8.33 -0.71 11.23
C GLN A 116 -8.29 0.82 11.21
N ALA A 117 -8.69 1.42 10.09
CA ALA A 117 -9.04 2.82 10.00
C ALA A 117 -10.55 2.94 10.23
N ILE A 118 -10.96 3.51 11.36
CA ILE A 118 -12.36 3.58 11.76
C ILE A 118 -12.94 4.93 11.36
N SER A 119 -14.16 4.92 10.80
CA SER A 119 -14.95 6.08 10.39
C SER A 119 -14.44 6.89 9.20
N ALA A 120 -13.13 7.10 9.07
CA ALA A 120 -12.56 7.76 7.90
C ALA A 120 -11.07 7.43 7.71
N PHE A 121 -10.60 7.58 6.47
CA PHE A 121 -9.17 7.63 6.14
C PHE A 121 -8.92 8.62 5.01
N THR A 122 -7.69 9.12 4.93
CA THR A 122 -7.29 10.13 3.93
C THR A 122 -6.13 9.58 3.10
N VAL A 123 -6.22 9.76 1.79
CA VAL A 123 -5.14 9.47 0.84
C VAL A 123 -4.61 10.80 0.33
N LEU A 124 -3.30 10.99 0.46
CA LEU A 124 -2.63 12.19 -0.04
C LEU A 124 -2.44 12.10 -1.55
N ARG A 125 -2.50 13.25 -2.22
CA ARG A 125 -2.17 13.36 -3.64
C ARG A 125 -0.68 13.02 -3.81
N PRO A 126 -0.34 12.08 -4.69
CA PRO A 126 1.05 11.75 -4.92
C PRO A 126 1.80 12.92 -5.55
N GLU A 127 3.04 13.12 -5.11
CA GLU A 127 3.98 14.10 -5.66
C GLU A 127 5.23 13.41 -6.22
N GLY A 128 5.81 13.97 -7.28
CA GLY A 128 7.04 13.45 -7.89
C GLY A 128 6.85 12.04 -8.45
N MET A 129 7.62 11.08 -7.95
CA MET A 129 7.57 9.67 -8.37
C MET A 129 6.56 8.84 -7.57
N ASN A 130 5.92 9.42 -6.54
CA ASN A 130 4.87 8.74 -5.79
C ASN A 130 3.67 8.46 -6.68
N PHE A 131 2.86 7.50 -6.30
CA PHE A 131 1.60 7.19 -6.98
C PHE A 131 0.52 6.84 -5.97
N ALA A 132 -0.74 6.90 -6.41
CA ALA A 132 -1.89 6.37 -5.70
C ALA A 132 -2.82 5.72 -6.73
N PHE A 133 -2.86 4.39 -6.77
CA PHE A 133 -3.69 3.63 -7.70
C PHE A 133 -4.90 3.04 -7.00
N LEU A 134 -6.07 3.21 -7.62
CA LEU A 134 -7.29 2.49 -7.32
C LEU A 134 -7.29 1.16 -8.09
N PHE A 135 -7.49 0.06 -7.39
CA PHE A 135 -7.75 -1.26 -7.93
C PHE A 135 -9.22 -1.62 -7.66
N TYR A 136 -9.94 -2.02 -8.72
CA TYR A 136 -11.35 -2.37 -8.64
C TYR A 136 -11.53 -3.77 -8.01
N SER A 137 -12.59 -3.97 -7.22
CA SER A 137 -12.94 -5.27 -6.61
C SER A 137 -13.40 -6.27 -7.67
N LEU A 138 -12.44 -6.81 -8.44
CA LEU A 138 -12.62 -7.84 -9.44
C LEU A 138 -12.05 -9.18 -8.93
N PRO A 139 -12.50 -10.33 -9.47
CA PRO A 139 -12.01 -11.64 -9.00
C PRO A 139 -10.48 -11.82 -9.05
N ASP A 140 -9.80 -11.13 -9.97
CA ASP A 140 -8.34 -11.18 -10.18
C ASP A 140 -7.61 -9.95 -9.59
N VAL A 141 -8.22 -9.21 -8.66
CA VAL A 141 -7.64 -7.99 -8.09
C VAL A 141 -6.32 -8.26 -7.38
N PHE A 142 -6.22 -9.33 -6.58
CA PHE A 142 -5.00 -9.66 -5.83
C PHE A 142 -3.88 -10.16 -6.75
N ASP A 143 -4.20 -10.82 -7.87
CA ASP A 143 -3.21 -11.16 -8.90
C ASP A 143 -2.65 -9.92 -9.59
N SER A 144 -3.52 -8.90 -9.77
CA SER A 144 -3.13 -7.61 -10.32
C SER A 144 -2.23 -6.84 -9.34
N MET A 145 -2.56 -6.86 -8.05
CA MET A 145 -1.73 -6.30 -6.99
C MET A 145 -0.39 -7.04 -6.85
N GLU A 146 -0.36 -8.37 -6.97
CA GLU A 146 0.89 -9.15 -6.97
C GLU A 146 1.83 -8.68 -8.07
N LYS A 147 1.34 -8.60 -9.32
CA LYS A 147 2.13 -8.13 -10.46
C LYS A 147 2.62 -6.70 -10.27
N PHE A 148 1.75 -5.85 -9.71
CA PHE A 148 2.07 -4.47 -9.39
C PHE A 148 3.22 -4.38 -8.38
N PHE A 149 3.09 -5.06 -7.23
CA PHE A 149 4.13 -5.07 -6.20
C PHE A 149 5.42 -5.71 -6.69
N ALA A 150 5.37 -6.79 -7.46
CA ALA A 150 6.57 -7.42 -8.01
C ALA A 150 7.37 -6.45 -8.88
N LYS A 151 6.66 -5.68 -9.72
CA LYS A 151 7.28 -4.66 -10.58
C LYS A 151 7.80 -3.47 -9.77
N SER A 152 6.99 -2.90 -8.87
CA SER A 152 7.35 -1.73 -8.08
C SER A 152 8.49 -2.00 -7.11
N LEU A 153 8.47 -3.14 -6.41
CA LEU A 153 9.56 -3.52 -5.51
C LEU A 153 10.87 -3.68 -6.27
N ASN A 154 10.85 -4.22 -7.49
CA ASN A 154 12.06 -4.40 -8.28
C ASN A 154 12.59 -3.10 -8.89
N HIS A 155 11.75 -2.37 -9.63
CA HIS A 155 12.20 -1.22 -10.40
C HIS A 155 12.34 0.05 -9.56
N GLU A 156 11.42 0.30 -8.62
CA GLU A 156 11.40 1.54 -7.84
C GLU A 156 12.16 1.39 -6.51
N ALA A 157 12.01 0.25 -5.83
CA ALA A 157 12.59 0.02 -4.50
C ALA A 157 13.91 -0.78 -4.51
N GLY A 158 14.43 -1.12 -5.69
CA GLY A 158 15.74 -1.78 -5.84
C GLY A 158 15.83 -3.20 -5.27
N VAL A 159 14.71 -3.88 -5.07
CA VAL A 159 14.68 -5.27 -4.59
C VAL A 159 15.04 -6.22 -5.75
N PRO A 160 15.92 -7.22 -5.58
CA PRO A 160 16.20 -8.22 -6.60
C PRO A 160 14.93 -8.94 -7.09
N GLN A 161 14.81 -9.17 -8.41
CA GLN A 161 13.59 -9.69 -9.05
C GLN A 161 12.99 -10.93 -8.37
N ILE A 162 13.83 -11.90 -7.98
CA ILE A 162 13.39 -13.14 -7.33
C ILE A 162 12.76 -12.84 -5.97
N ASP A 163 13.41 -11.98 -5.17
CA ASP A 163 12.93 -11.59 -3.85
C ASP A 163 11.68 -10.70 -3.94
N ALA A 164 11.63 -9.81 -4.94
CA ALA A 164 10.48 -8.95 -5.22
C ALA A 164 9.24 -9.78 -5.58
N THR A 165 9.38 -10.74 -6.49
CA THR A 165 8.28 -11.61 -6.93
C THR A 165 7.76 -12.47 -5.77
N LYS A 166 8.68 -13.08 -5.00
CA LYS A 166 8.31 -13.90 -3.84
C LYS A 166 7.60 -13.08 -2.76
N THR A 167 8.11 -11.89 -2.47
CA THR A 167 7.53 -11.01 -1.44
C THR A 167 6.18 -10.46 -1.89
N ALA A 168 6.04 -10.07 -3.16
CA ALA A 168 4.78 -9.60 -3.72
C ALA A 168 3.68 -10.66 -3.63
N LYS A 169 4.00 -11.93 -3.93
CA LYS A 169 3.06 -13.04 -3.77
C LYS A 169 2.60 -13.20 -2.31
N ASN A 170 3.52 -13.14 -1.36
CA ASN A 170 3.16 -13.22 0.07
C ASN A 170 2.27 -12.04 0.51
N ILE A 171 2.55 -10.82 0.02
CA ILE A 171 1.72 -9.64 0.29
C ILE A 171 0.33 -9.82 -0.29
N ALA A 172 0.21 -10.25 -1.55
CA ALA A 172 -1.07 -10.47 -2.21
C ALA A 172 -1.90 -11.56 -1.52
N GLU A 173 -1.27 -12.66 -1.10
CA GLU A 173 -1.92 -13.73 -0.34
C GLU A 173 -2.40 -13.25 1.04
N LEU A 174 -1.63 -12.40 1.71
CA LEU A 174 -2.06 -11.81 2.97
C LEU A 174 -3.23 -10.83 2.75
N CYS A 175 -3.16 -10.01 1.70
CA CYS A 175 -4.23 -9.09 1.33
C CYS A 175 -5.53 -9.84 1.01
N SER A 176 -5.48 -10.93 0.26
CA SER A 176 -6.69 -11.71 -0.09
C SER A 176 -7.37 -12.35 1.12
N LYS A 177 -6.60 -12.67 2.17
CA LYS A 177 -7.12 -13.23 3.42
C LYS A 177 -7.68 -12.19 4.38
N THR A 178 -7.11 -10.98 4.39
CA THR A 178 -7.32 -10.02 5.48
C THR A 178 -8.02 -8.73 5.05
N LEU A 179 -7.83 -8.30 3.81
CA LEU A 179 -8.35 -7.05 3.26
C LEU A 179 -9.71 -7.21 2.55
N THR A 180 -10.35 -8.36 2.67
CA THR A 180 -11.71 -8.60 2.15
C THR A 180 -12.76 -8.17 3.17
N TRP A 181 -13.95 -7.85 2.69
CA TRP A 181 -15.10 -7.50 3.52
C TRP A 181 -16.14 -8.63 3.54
N PRO A 182 -16.90 -8.78 4.63
CA PRO A 182 -18.09 -9.63 4.61
C PRO A 182 -18.98 -9.16 3.47
N LYS A 183 -19.36 -10.08 2.57
CA LYS A 183 -20.43 -9.80 1.63
C LYS A 183 -21.72 -10.04 2.40
N ASP A 184 -22.57 -9.02 2.49
CA ASP A 184 -23.93 -9.22 2.99
C ASP A 184 -24.58 -10.28 2.09
N GLU A 185 -25.00 -11.42 2.70
CA GLU A 185 -25.76 -12.48 2.04
C GLU A 185 -27.16 -12.01 1.64
#